data_AF-A0A3T1AVL1-F1
#
_entry.id   AF-A0A3T1AVL1-F1
#
_cell.length_a   1.000
_cell.length_b   1.000
_cell.length_c   1.000
_cell.angle_alpha   90.00
_cell.angle_beta   90.00
_cell.angle_gamma   90.00
#
_symmetry.space_group_name_H-M   'P 1'
#
loop_
_entity.id
_entity.type
_entity.pdbx_description
1 polymer ?
#
loop_
_entity_poly.entity_id
_entity_poly.type
_entity_poly.pdbx_seq_one_letter_code
_entity_poly.pdbx_strand_id
1 'polypeptide(L)'
;MAVGTIFRHFPTKADLLTAIMKRLQANLITAAEELSGPDGLHRYFDIILQEAAEKRSVAALVELQLPEAVGQLRQTVGSLLKQAQDAGTVSRTIELPEVMALLVSLCQGALTGGWDEQLRKRTLNIVIAGLKP
;
A
#
# COMPACT_ATOMS: atom_id res chain seq x y z
N MET A 1 6.16 2.94 -35.13
CA MET A 1 4.68 2.91 -35.17
C MET A 1 4.24 1.89 -34.12
N ALA A 2 3.52 2.15 -33.03
CA ALA A 2 2.64 3.26 -32.67
C ALA A 2 2.70 3.54 -31.15
N VAL A 3 3.06 4.78 -30.79
CA VAL A 3 2.81 5.42 -29.48
C VAL A 3 1.31 5.86 -29.37
N GLY A 4 0.48 5.50 -30.35
CA GLY A 4 -0.84 6.09 -30.59
C GLY A 4 -2.06 5.30 -30.11
N THR A 5 -1.93 4.16 -29.43
CA THR A 5 -3.08 3.35 -29.00
C THR A 5 -3.39 3.44 -27.50
N ILE A 6 -2.46 3.87 -26.64
CA ILE A 6 -2.71 4.02 -25.20
C ILE A 6 -3.42 5.36 -24.89
N PHE A 7 -3.09 6.43 -25.61
CA PHE A 7 -3.70 7.76 -25.43
C PHE A 7 -5.15 7.88 -25.90
N ARG A 8 -5.73 6.83 -26.49
CA ARG A 8 -7.12 6.87 -26.99
C ARG A 8 -8.16 6.52 -25.92
N HIS A 9 -7.76 5.88 -24.82
CA HIS A 9 -8.66 5.52 -23.71
C HIS A 9 -8.53 6.43 -22.48
N PHE A 10 -7.41 7.15 -22.34
CA PHE A 10 -7.12 7.98 -21.17
C PHE A 10 -6.62 9.35 -21.63
N PRO A 11 -7.53 10.32 -21.84
CA PRO A 11 -7.20 11.60 -22.47
C PRO A 11 -6.23 12.45 -21.62
N THR A 12 -6.10 12.16 -20.32
CA THR A 12 -5.13 12.85 -19.45
C THR A 12 -4.22 11.88 -18.68
N LYS A 13 -3.05 12.37 -18.25
CA LYS A 13 -2.13 11.64 -17.34
C LYS A 13 -2.82 11.25 -16.03
N ALA A 14 -3.81 12.04 -15.59
CA ALA A 14 -4.63 11.78 -14.42
C ALA A 14 -5.61 10.60 -14.64
N ASP A 15 -6.19 10.46 -15.83
CA ASP A 15 -7.08 9.34 -16.16
C ASP A 15 -6.32 8.02 -16.25
N LEU A 16 -5.12 8.04 -16.83
CA LEU A 16 -4.24 6.87 -16.88
C LEU A 16 -3.81 6.45 -15.48
N LEU A 17 -3.40 7.41 -14.64
CA LEU A 17 -3.12 7.11 -13.24
C LEU A 17 -4.34 6.53 -12.55
N THR A 18 -5.52 7.16 -12.69
CA THR A 18 -6.77 6.69 -12.08
C THR A 18 -7.10 5.26 -12.47
N ALA A 19 -6.90 4.87 -13.73
CA ALA A 19 -7.13 3.50 -14.19
C ALA A 19 -6.11 2.49 -13.63
N ILE A 20 -4.83 2.89 -13.56
CA ILE A 20 -3.79 2.09 -12.90
C ILE A 20 -4.10 1.98 -11.39
N MET A 21 -4.60 3.05 -10.77
CA MET A 21 -5.01 3.08 -9.37
C MET A 21 -6.19 2.17 -9.11
N LYS A 22 -7.24 2.20 -9.94
CA LYS A 22 -8.39 1.31 -9.83
C LYS A 22 -7.99 -0.17 -9.97
N ARG A 23 -7.04 -0.48 -10.85
CA ARG A 23 -6.54 -1.85 -11.01
C ARG A 23 -5.68 -2.31 -9.84
N LEU A 24 -4.81 -1.42 -9.34
CA LEU A 24 -4.03 -1.65 -8.13
C LEU A 24 -4.94 -1.82 -6.91
N GLN A 25 -5.99 -1.00 -6.81
CA GLN A 25 -7.01 -1.05 -5.76
C GLN A 25 -7.81 -2.35 -5.82
N ALA A 26 -8.23 -2.80 -7.00
CA ALA A 26 -8.88 -4.11 -7.16
C ALA A 26 -7.99 -5.26 -6.68
N ASN A 27 -6.70 -5.25 -7.05
CA ASN A 27 -5.74 -6.25 -6.59
C ASN A 27 -5.51 -6.19 -5.07
N LEU A 28 -5.47 -4.99 -4.48
CA LEU A 28 -5.29 -4.79 -3.05
C LEU A 28 -6.52 -5.19 -2.24
N ILE A 29 -7.73 -4.98 -2.76
CA ILE A 29 -8.99 -5.40 -2.14
C ILE A 29 -9.08 -6.93 -2.14
N THR A 30 -8.84 -7.57 -3.30
CA THR A 30 -8.82 -9.05 -3.39
C THR A 30 -7.76 -9.64 -2.47
N ALA A 31 -6.56 -9.06 -2.42
CA ALA A 31 -5.54 -9.49 -1.48
C ALA A 31 -6.01 -9.32 -0.03
N ALA A 32 -6.61 -8.19 0.35
CA ALA A 32 -7.08 -7.98 1.72
C ALA A 32 -8.19 -8.96 2.17
N GLU A 33 -9.06 -9.39 1.25
CA GLU A 33 -10.10 -10.40 1.52
C GLU A 33 -9.48 -11.79 1.77
N GLU A 34 -8.37 -12.11 1.10
CA GLU A 34 -7.62 -13.36 1.29
C GLU A 34 -6.66 -13.31 2.50
N LEU A 35 -6.26 -12.10 2.90
CA LEU A 35 -5.29 -11.82 3.97
C LEU A 35 -5.98 -11.69 5.34
N SER A 36 -6.69 -12.74 5.75
CA SER A 36 -7.20 -12.85 7.12
C SER A 36 -6.11 -13.37 8.08
N GLY A 37 -6.17 -12.93 9.34
CA GLY A 37 -5.34 -13.45 10.43
C GLY A 37 -4.18 -12.56 10.88
N PRO A 38 -3.36 -13.05 11.82
CA PRO A 38 -2.36 -12.26 12.56
C PRO A 38 -1.30 -11.57 11.70
N ASP A 39 -1.03 -12.11 10.52
CA ASP A 39 -0.01 -11.61 9.58
C ASP A 39 -0.60 -10.79 8.43
N GLY A 40 -1.93 -10.60 8.39
CA GLY A 40 -2.62 -9.94 7.28
C GLY A 40 -2.10 -8.52 7.03
N LEU A 41 -1.86 -7.75 8.10
CA LEU A 41 -1.29 -6.41 8.02
C LEU A 41 0.11 -6.41 7.40
N HIS A 42 0.96 -7.36 7.81
CA HIS A 42 2.33 -7.48 7.30
C HIS A 42 2.33 -7.82 5.81
N ARG A 43 1.57 -8.84 5.41
CA ARG A 43 1.48 -9.25 3.99
C ARG A 43 0.91 -8.13 3.12
N TYR A 44 -0.07 -7.39 3.62
CA TYR A 44 -0.64 -6.25 2.91
C TYR A 44 0.40 -5.15 2.66
N PHE A 45 1.23 -4.84 3.66
CA PHE A 45 2.33 -3.89 3.51
C PHE A 45 3.37 -4.36 2.49
N ASP A 46 3.72 -5.65 2.45
CA ASP A 46 4.68 -6.19 1.49
C ASP A 46 4.17 -6.05 0.04
N ILE A 47 2.88 -6.36 -0.20
CA ILE A 47 2.25 -6.18 -1.52
C ILE A 47 2.29 -4.71 -1.94
N ILE A 48 1.90 -3.80 -1.05
CA ILE A 48 1.92 -2.36 -1.35
C ILE A 48 3.34 -1.89 -1.66
N LEU A 49 4.33 -2.34 -0.90
CA LEU A 49 5.72 -1.94 -1.10
C LEU A 49 6.31 -2.53 -2.38
N GLN A 50 5.96 -3.76 -2.74
CA GLN A 50 6.32 -4.36 -4.01
C GLN A 50 5.76 -3.53 -5.17
N GLU A 51 4.47 -3.21 -5.10
CA GLU A 51 3.83 -2.40 -6.12
C GLU A 51 4.43 -0.99 -6.17
N ALA A 52 4.78 -0.36 -5.04
CA ALA A 52 5.43 0.95 -5.02
C ALA A 52 6.82 0.95 -5.68
N ALA A 53 7.60 -0.13 -5.48
CA ALA A 53 8.92 -0.29 -6.07
C ALA A 53 8.86 -0.58 -7.58
N GLU A 54 7.89 -1.38 -8.03
CA GLU A 54 7.73 -1.77 -9.44
C GLU A 54 6.95 -0.74 -10.26
N LYS A 55 5.94 -0.12 -9.65
CA LYS A 55 4.95 0.73 -10.30
C LYS A 55 4.74 1.96 -9.43
N ARG A 56 5.23 3.12 -9.91
CA ARG A 56 5.03 4.46 -9.30
C ARG A 56 3.59 4.80 -8.86
N SER A 57 2.60 3.98 -9.21
CA SER A 57 1.18 4.13 -8.90
C SER A 57 0.87 4.23 -7.41
N VAL A 58 1.39 3.35 -6.54
CA VAL A 58 1.06 3.39 -5.10
C VAL A 58 1.51 4.72 -4.48
N ALA A 59 2.73 5.16 -4.77
CA ALA A 59 3.23 6.43 -4.28
C ALA A 59 2.42 7.61 -4.85
N ALA A 60 2.04 7.53 -6.13
CA ALA A 60 1.17 8.54 -6.73
C ALA A 60 -0.24 8.57 -6.12
N LEU A 61 -0.77 7.44 -5.63
CA LEU A 61 -2.02 7.35 -4.87
C LEU A 61 -2.00 8.29 -3.66
N VAL A 62 -0.87 8.24 -2.95
CA VAL A 62 -0.63 8.98 -1.72
C VAL A 62 -0.31 10.44 -2.03
N GLU A 63 0.55 10.70 -3.01
CA GLU A 63 0.93 12.06 -3.42
C GLU A 63 -0.23 12.85 -4.01
N LEU A 64 -1.10 12.21 -4.80
CA LEU A 64 -2.22 12.88 -5.47
C LEU A 64 -3.47 12.99 -4.59
N GLN A 65 -3.42 12.46 -3.36
CA GLN A 65 -4.50 12.51 -2.38
C GLN A 65 -5.89 12.22 -2.98
N LEU A 66 -6.01 11.21 -3.85
CA LEU A 66 -7.30 10.84 -4.44
C LEU A 66 -8.24 10.41 -3.29
N PRO A 67 -9.24 11.23 -2.89
CA PRO A 67 -9.87 11.09 -1.57
C PRO A 67 -10.58 9.74 -1.40
N GLU A 68 -11.21 9.26 -2.46
CA GLU A 68 -11.92 7.98 -2.49
C GLU A 68 -10.96 6.79 -2.31
N ALA A 69 -9.84 6.80 -3.03
CA ALA A 69 -8.89 5.69 -3.02
C ALA A 69 -8.04 5.66 -1.73
N VAL A 70 -7.71 6.84 -1.19
CA VAL A 70 -7.12 6.97 0.15
C VAL A 70 -8.11 6.53 1.24
N GLY A 71 -9.40 6.83 1.08
CA GLY A 71 -10.46 6.39 2.01
C GLY A 71 -10.57 4.86 2.09
N GLN A 72 -10.59 4.18 0.95
CA GLN A 72 -10.64 2.71 0.91
C GLN A 72 -9.37 2.07 1.49
N LEU A 73 -8.19 2.60 1.15
CA LEU A 73 -6.93 2.14 1.74
C LEU A 73 -6.94 2.23 3.27
N ARG A 74 -7.40 3.37 3.81
CA ARG A 74 -7.55 3.55 5.27
C ARG A 74 -8.50 2.53 5.89
N GLN A 75 -9.62 2.23 5.23
CA GLN A 75 -10.58 1.24 5.72
C GLN A 75 -9.98 -0.17 5.77
N THR A 76 -9.28 -0.58 4.70
CA THR A 76 -8.60 -1.88 4.64
C THR A 76 -7.51 -2.00 5.71
N VAL A 77 -6.62 -1.01 5.81
CA VAL A 77 -5.55 -0.99 6.82
C VAL A 77 -6.14 -0.99 8.23
N GLY A 78 -7.21 -0.24 8.47
CA GLY A 78 -7.90 -0.23 9.77
C GLY A 78 -8.48 -1.59 10.16
N SER A 79 -9.08 -2.31 9.21
CA SER A 79 -9.58 -3.67 9.45
C SER A 79 -8.45 -4.64 9.79
N LEU A 80 -7.35 -4.61 9.03
CA LEU A 80 -6.20 -5.49 9.26
C LEU A 80 -5.47 -5.17 10.57
N LEU A 81 -5.35 -3.88 10.93
CA LEU A 81 -4.80 -3.46 12.21
C LEU A 81 -5.62 -4.03 13.37
N LYS A 82 -6.94 -3.90 13.30
CA LYS A 82 -7.83 -4.45 14.33
C LYS A 82 -7.68 -5.96 14.46
N GLN A 83 -7.62 -6.69 13.35
CA GLN A 83 -7.41 -8.15 13.37
C GLN A 83 -6.07 -8.53 14.01
N ALA A 84 -4.99 -7.80 13.70
CA ALA A 84 -3.67 -8.04 14.29
C ALA A 84 -3.64 -7.71 15.79
N GLN A 85 -4.36 -6.67 16.22
CA GLN A 85 -4.52 -6.32 17.64
C GLN A 85 -5.37 -7.35 18.41
N ASP A 86 -6.43 -7.85 17.80
CA ASP A 86 -7.28 -8.91 18.36
C ASP A 86 -6.51 -10.23 18.49
N ALA A 87 -5.58 -10.50 17.56
CA ALA A 87 -4.67 -11.65 17.60
C ALA A 87 -3.45 -11.45 18.52
N GLY A 88 -3.24 -10.25 19.08
CA GLY A 88 -2.11 -9.95 19.96
C GLY A 88 -0.75 -9.86 19.24
N THR A 89 -0.72 -9.70 17.92
CA THR A 89 0.52 -9.52 17.15
C THR A 89 0.95 -8.07 17.01
N VAL A 90 0.02 -7.14 17.28
CA VAL A 90 0.26 -5.68 17.26
C VAL A 90 -0.23 -5.06 18.58
N SER A 91 0.51 -4.08 19.09
CA SER A 91 0.14 -3.32 20.29
C SER A 91 -1.19 -2.59 20.11
N ARG A 92 -2.02 -2.59 21.16
CA ARG A 92 -3.30 -1.86 21.20
C ARG A 92 -3.13 -0.34 21.36
N THR A 93 -1.92 0.13 21.65
CA THR A 93 -1.63 1.57 21.75
C THR A 93 -1.36 2.22 20.39
N ILE A 94 -1.30 1.42 19.32
CA ILE A 94 -1.01 1.88 17.96
C ILE A 94 -2.33 2.16 17.26
N GLU A 95 -2.46 3.36 16.69
CA GLU A 95 -3.66 3.78 15.98
C GLU A 95 -3.43 3.81 14.47
N LEU A 96 -4.53 3.88 13.72
CA LEU A 96 -4.51 3.97 12.27
C LEU A 96 -3.65 5.13 11.72
N PRO A 97 -3.64 6.35 12.33
CA PRO A 97 -2.80 7.44 11.84
C PRO A 97 -1.31 7.11 11.80
N GLU A 98 -0.73 6.48 12.83
CA GLU A 98 0.70 6.11 12.82
C GLU A 98 0.98 5.05 11.76
N VAL A 99 0.09 4.05 11.66
CA VAL A 99 0.23 2.95 10.68
C VAL A 99 0.19 3.50 9.25
N MET A 100 -0.71 4.45 8.96
CA MET A 100 -0.78 5.11 7.66
C MET A 100 0.47 5.97 7.40
N ALA A 101 0.97 6.71 8.39
CA ALA A 101 2.19 7.51 8.23
C ALA A 101 3.42 6.64 7.93
N LEU A 102 3.54 5.48 8.58
CA LEU A 102 4.59 4.50 8.32
C LEU A 102 4.48 3.91 6.92
N LEU A 103 3.27 3.51 6.49
CA LEU A 103 3.03 2.97 5.16
C LEU A 103 3.45 3.96 4.07
N VAL A 104 3.05 5.22 4.21
CA VAL A 104 3.42 6.30 3.28
C VAL A 104 4.94 6.50 3.24
N SER A 105 5.59 6.52 4.40
CA SER A 105 7.04 6.70 4.50
C SER A 105 7.80 5.55 3.85
N LEU A 106 7.33 4.30 4.04
CA LEU A 106 7.90 3.12 3.41
C LEU A 106 7.72 3.16 1.88
N CYS A 107 6.55 3.55 1.38
CA CYS A 107 6.30 3.67 -0.06
C CYS A 107 7.22 4.72 -0.69
N GLN A 108 7.39 5.87 -0.03
CA GLN A 108 8.30 6.93 -0.47
C GLN A 108 9.76 6.47 -0.45
N GLY A 109 10.18 5.78 0.61
CA GLY A 109 11.52 5.21 0.71
C GLY A 109 11.80 4.18 -0.39
N ALA A 110 10.86 3.27 -0.65
CA ALA A 110 10.97 2.29 -1.73
C ALA A 110 11.04 2.95 -3.11
N LEU A 111 10.23 3.99 -3.35
CA LEU A 111 10.18 4.70 -4.63
C LEU A 111 11.46 5.52 -4.89
N THR A 112 11.87 6.34 -3.93
CA THR A 112 12.94 7.34 -4.10
C THR A 112 14.32 6.76 -3.79
N GLY A 113 14.38 5.80 -2.87
CA GLY A 113 15.61 5.19 -2.39
C GLY A 113 16.09 4.01 -3.23
N GLY A 114 15.35 3.59 -4.26
CA GLY A 114 15.74 2.50 -5.16
C GLY A 114 15.98 1.18 -4.44
N TRP A 115 15.11 0.84 -3.48
CA TRP A 115 15.28 -0.36 -2.66
C TRP A 115 15.18 -1.63 -3.51
N ASP A 116 16.15 -2.52 -3.37
CA ASP A 116 16.02 -3.89 -3.83
C ASP A 116 15.01 -4.67 -2.96
N GLU A 117 14.63 -5.87 -3.42
CA GLU A 117 13.68 -6.72 -2.71
C GLU A 117 14.12 -7.04 -1.27
N GLN A 118 15.43 -7.23 -1.06
CA GLN A 118 15.97 -7.63 0.23
C GLN A 118 15.93 -6.47 1.24
N LEU A 119 16.31 -5.27 0.83
CA LEU A 119 16.24 -4.06 1.63
C LEU A 119 14.78 -3.75 1.99
N ARG A 120 13.87 -3.84 1.02
CA ARG A 120 12.43 -3.64 1.23
C ARG A 120 11.87 -4.59 2.30
N LYS A 121 12.13 -5.89 2.18
CA LYS A 121 11.69 -6.91 3.14
C LYS A 121 12.28 -6.68 4.53
N ARG A 122 13.58 -6.38 4.63
CA ARG A 122 14.24 -6.13 5.92
C ARG A 122 13.69 -4.88 6.61
N THR A 123 13.51 -3.79 5.87
CA THR A 123 12.95 -2.55 6.42
C THR A 123 11.52 -2.75 6.89
N LEU A 124 10.69 -3.47 6.11
CA LEU A 124 9.33 -3.81 6.52
C LEU A 124 9.32 -4.64 7.81
N ASN A 125 10.19 -5.66 7.90
CA ASN A 125 10.30 -6.50 9.10
C ASN A 125 10.69 -5.68 10.34
N ILE A 126 11.56 -4.69 10.21
CA ILE A 126 11.93 -3.79 11.32
C ILE A 126 10.72 -2.98 11.76
N VAL A 127 9.97 -2.39 10.83
CA VAL A 127 8.78 -1.61 11.15
C VAL A 127 7.73 -2.48 11.85
N ILE A 128 7.40 -3.64 11.29
CA ILE A 128 6.43 -4.58 11.87
C ILE A 128 6.89 -5.09 13.24
N ALA A 129 8.19 -5.35 13.44
CA ALA A 129 8.71 -5.71 14.74
C ALA A 129 8.50 -4.61 15.78
N GLY A 130 8.58 -3.33 15.37
CA GLY A 130 8.27 -2.19 16.24
C GLY A 130 6.78 -2.01 16.56
N LEU A 131 5.88 -2.70 15.85
CA LEU A 131 4.44 -2.67 16.14
C LEU A 131 4.02 -3.75 17.15
N LYS A 132 4.90 -4.69 17.49
CA LYS A 132 4.59 -5.78 18.42
C LYS A 132 4.29 -5.24 19.83
N PRO A 133 3.48 -5.94 20.64
CA PRO A 133 3.21 -5.58 22.04
C PRO A 133 4.48 -5.44 22.89
#